data_AF-A0A920JKH9-F1
#
_entry.id   AF-A0A920JKH9-F1
#
_cell.length_a   1.000
_cell.length_b   1.000
_cell.length_c   1.000
_cell.angle_alpha   90.00
_cell.angle_beta   90.00
_cell.angle_gamma   90.00
#
_symmetry.space_group_name_H-M   'P 1'
#
loop_
_entity.id
_entity.type
_entity.pdbx_description
1 polymer ?
#
loop_
_entity_poly.entity_id
_entity_poly.type
_entity_poly.pdbx_seq_one_letter_code
_entity_poly.pdbx_strand_id
1 'polypeptide(L)'
;MARYLGPKCKLSRREGTDLFLKSGIKPIESKCKLNSIPGSKVGSRRERLSDYGNQLREKQKLRRMYGVMEKQFRNYYKKASKLKGSTGENLLKLLEGRLDNMVYRRGFAENKSRSKAAGKPQIYYG
;
A
#
# COMPACT_ATOMS: atom_id res chain seq x y z
N MET A 1 -14.36 7.84 4.72
CA MET A 1 -13.47 7.37 3.63
C MET A 1 -13.50 5.87 3.54
N ALA A 2 -13.80 5.30 2.37
CA ALA A 2 -13.76 3.86 2.18
C ALA A 2 -12.30 3.34 2.16
N ARG A 3 -12.09 2.15 2.75
CA ARG A 3 -10.77 1.54 2.95
C ARG A 3 -10.84 0.02 2.85
N TYR A 4 -9.69 -0.59 2.57
CA TYR A 4 -9.55 -2.04 2.66
C TYR A 4 -9.47 -2.49 4.12
N LEU A 5 -10.41 -3.33 4.54
CA LEU A 5 -10.49 -3.89 5.90
C LEU A 5 -10.01 -5.35 5.99
N GLY A 6 -9.67 -5.96 4.85
CA GLY A 6 -9.30 -7.37 4.80
C GLY A 6 -7.87 -7.68 5.27
N PRO A 7 -7.45 -8.95 5.13
CA PRO A 7 -6.13 -9.41 5.59
C PRO A 7 -4.97 -8.72 4.87
N LYS A 8 -4.18 -7.93 5.61
CA LYS A 8 -3.05 -7.16 5.05
C LYS A 8 -1.89 -8.03 4.56
N CYS A 9 -1.58 -9.14 5.23
CA CYS A 9 -0.54 -10.08 4.77
C CYS A 9 -0.85 -10.65 3.38
N LYS A 10 -2.14 -10.78 3.02
CA LYS A 10 -2.55 -11.23 1.68
C LYS A 10 -2.06 -10.26 0.61
N LEU A 11 -2.09 -8.96 0.90
CA LEU A 11 -1.64 -7.93 -0.03
C LEU A 11 -0.12 -7.97 -0.23
N SER A 12 0.67 -8.02 0.85
CA SER A 12 2.14 -8.08 0.78
C SER A 12 2.61 -9.36 0.08
N ARG A 13 2.02 -10.51 0.40
CA ARG A 13 2.31 -11.79 -0.25
C ARG A 13 1.99 -11.78 -1.75
N ARG A 14 0.90 -11.10 -2.16
CA ARG A 14 0.53 -11.01 -3.58
C ARG A 14 1.51 -10.16 -4.38
N GLU A 15 2.04 -9.09 -3.79
CA GLU A 15 3.04 -8.21 -4.42
C GLU A 15 4.49 -8.68 -4.18
N GLY A 16 4.68 -9.78 -3.43
CA GLY A 16 5.98 -10.38 -3.14
C GLY A 16 6.96 -9.45 -2.39
N THR A 17 6.47 -8.37 -1.79
CA THR A 17 7.27 -7.31 -1.18
C THR A 17 6.59 -6.81 0.09
N ASP A 18 7.36 -6.24 1.02
CA ASP A 18 6.75 -5.56 2.16
C ASP A 18 6.08 -4.25 1.68
N LEU A 19 4.82 -4.09 2.07
CA LEU A 19 4.00 -2.92 1.74
C LEU A 19 3.86 -1.98 2.95
N PHE A 20 4.59 -2.23 4.04
CA PHE A 20 4.57 -1.45 5.27
C PHE A 20 3.16 -1.30 5.90
N LEU A 21 2.33 -2.34 5.71
CA LEU A 21 0.94 -2.36 6.20
C LEU A 21 0.80 -2.86 7.64
N LYS A 22 1.86 -3.52 8.14
CA LYS A 22 1.99 -4.01 9.52
C LYS A 22 3.04 -3.15 10.25
N SER A 23 3.00 -3.16 11.58
CA SER A 23 3.98 -2.43 12.41
C SER A 23 5.40 -2.91 12.12
N GLY A 24 6.39 -2.02 12.24
CA GLY A 24 7.81 -2.35 12.06
C GLY A 24 8.45 -3.14 13.22
N ILE A 25 7.73 -3.32 14.34
CA ILE A 25 8.25 -3.92 15.60
C ILE A 25 8.81 -5.34 15.42
N LYS A 26 8.22 -6.11 14.50
CA LYS A 26 8.68 -7.47 14.16
C LYS A 26 8.84 -7.55 12.65
N PRO A 27 9.85 -8.28 12.14
CA PRO A 27 10.09 -8.40 10.71
C PRO A 27 8.88 -8.98 9.99
N ILE A 28 8.69 -8.59 8.73
CA ILE A 28 7.54 -9.04 7.93
C ILE A 28 7.53 -10.56 7.74
N GLU A 29 8.69 -11.18 7.67
CA GLU A 29 8.88 -12.63 7.48
C GLU A 29 8.29 -13.44 8.63
N SER A 30 8.38 -12.92 9.86
CA SER A 30 7.79 -13.57 11.03
C SER A 30 6.26 -13.44 11.07
N LYS A 31 5.68 -12.52 10.28
CA LYS A 31 4.23 -12.25 10.26
C LYS A 31 3.54 -12.87 9.06
N CYS A 32 4.21 -12.89 7.91
CA CYS A 32 3.64 -13.29 6.65
C CYS A 32 4.65 -14.13 5.85
N LYS A 33 4.22 -15.29 5.33
CA LYS A 33 5.02 -16.12 4.41
C LYS A 33 5.08 -15.47 3.01
N LEU A 34 5.98 -14.51 2.80
CA LEU A 34 6.08 -13.69 1.57
C LEU A 34 6.27 -14.50 0.28
N ASN A 35 7.00 -15.61 0.36
CA ASN A 35 7.29 -16.45 -0.81
C ASN A 35 6.06 -17.24 -1.31
N SER A 36 5.02 -17.38 -0.48
CA SER A 36 3.81 -18.11 -0.85
C SER A 36 2.75 -17.17 -1.41
N ILE A 37 2.31 -17.41 -2.65
CA ILE A 37 1.22 -16.64 -3.29
C ILE A 37 -0.09 -16.93 -2.54
N PRO A 38 -0.91 -15.91 -2.22
CA PRO A 38 -2.17 -16.15 -1.56
C PRO A 38 -3.15 -16.94 -2.44
N GLY A 39 -3.75 -17.99 -1.89
CA GLY A 39 -4.75 -18.81 -2.56
C GLY A 39 -4.19 -19.82 -3.56
N SER A 40 -2.86 -19.93 -3.69
CA SER A 40 -2.24 -20.93 -4.55
C SER A 40 -1.90 -22.19 -3.74
N LYS A 41 -1.91 -23.36 -4.40
CA LYS A 41 -1.44 -24.61 -3.79
C LYS A 41 0.05 -24.47 -3.47
N VAL A 42 0.50 -25.06 -2.36
CA VAL A 42 1.92 -25.12 -2.00
C VAL A 42 2.70 -25.76 -3.17
N GLY A 43 3.76 -25.12 -3.65
CA GLY A 43 4.55 -25.60 -4.80
C GLY A 43 4.11 -25.08 -6.18
N SER A 44 3.03 -24.30 -6.27
CA SER A 44 2.63 -23.67 -7.55
C SER A 44 3.67 -22.66 -8.03
N ARG A 45 4.15 -22.85 -9.27
CA ARG A 45 5.10 -21.95 -9.93
C ARG A 45 4.44 -20.59 -10.19
N ARG A 46 5.18 -19.50 -9.98
CA ARG A 46 4.75 -18.17 -10.42
C ARG A 46 4.65 -18.18 -11.94
N GLU A 47 3.44 -17.94 -12.45
CA GLU A 47 3.24 -17.73 -13.88
C GLU A 47 3.96 -16.47 -14.34
N ARG A 48 4.52 -16.52 -15.55
CA ARG A 48 5.10 -15.35 -16.20
C ARG A 48 3.97 -14.37 -16.53
N LEU A 49 4.04 -13.18 -15.96
CA LEU A 49 3.06 -12.13 -16.21
C LEU A 49 3.30 -11.52 -17.59
N SER A 50 2.21 -11.12 -18.26
CA SER A 50 2.26 -10.26 -19.44
C SER A 50 2.69 -8.84 -19.08
N ASP A 51 3.03 -8.02 -20.08
CA ASP A 51 3.42 -6.62 -19.87
C ASP A 51 2.30 -5.81 -19.18
N TYR A 52 1.06 -6.02 -19.60
CA TYR A 52 -0.11 -5.46 -18.91
C TYR A 52 -0.21 -5.97 -17.47
N GLY A 53 0.07 -7.26 -17.24
CA GLY A 53 0.12 -7.86 -15.90
C GLY A 53 1.15 -7.16 -15.00
N ASN A 54 2.33 -6.86 -15.53
CA ASN A 54 3.39 -6.13 -14.80
C ASN A 54 2.96 -4.70 -14.46
N GLN A 55 2.42 -3.96 -15.43
CA GLN A 55 1.88 -2.61 -15.21
C GLN A 55 0.76 -2.60 -14.16
N LEU A 56 -0.14 -3.58 -14.23
CA LEU A 56 -1.22 -3.73 -13.27
C LEU A 56 -0.67 -4.02 -11.87
N ARG A 57 0.35 -4.86 -11.72
CA ARG A 57 1.00 -5.13 -10.42
C ARG A 57 1.61 -3.88 -9.83
N GLU A 58 2.39 -3.13 -10.59
CA GLU A 58 3.01 -1.89 -10.10
C GLU A 58 1.96 -0.85 -9.69
N LYS A 59 0.89 -0.68 -10.48
CA LYS A 59 -0.25 0.15 -10.10
C LYS A 59 -0.89 -0.31 -8.79
N GLN A 60 -1.13 -1.62 -8.64
CA GLN A 60 -1.74 -2.20 -7.46
C GLN A 60 -0.85 -2.08 -6.22
N LYS A 61 0.46 -2.24 -6.38
CA LYS A 61 1.47 -2.08 -5.35
C LYS A 61 1.43 -0.66 -4.77
N LEU A 62 1.56 0.37 -5.61
CA LEU A 62 1.45 1.77 -5.18
C LEU A 62 0.11 2.04 -4.49
N ARG A 63 -1.00 1.61 -5.10
CA ARG A 63 -2.33 1.80 -4.53
C ARG A 63 -2.46 1.21 -3.12
N ARG A 64 -1.90 0.03 -2.89
CA ARG A 64 -1.91 -0.65 -1.59
C ARG A 64 -0.96 0.02 -0.59
N MET A 65 0.24 0.41 -1.03
CA MET A 65 1.23 1.09 -0.18
C MET A 65 0.72 2.43 0.38
N TYR A 66 -0.05 3.19 -0.41
CA TYR A 66 -0.66 4.44 0.05
C TYR A 66 -2.10 4.25 0.58
N GLY A 67 -2.64 3.03 0.51
CA GLY A 67 -3.99 2.70 0.96
C GLY A 67 -5.08 3.54 0.28
N VAL A 68 -4.93 3.86 -1.00
CA VAL A 68 -5.84 4.70 -1.80
C VAL A 68 -6.79 3.80 -2.61
N MET A 69 -8.05 4.21 -2.82
CA MET A 69 -8.98 3.43 -3.68
C MET A 69 -8.75 3.72 -5.17
N GLU A 70 -9.17 2.82 -6.06
CA GLU A 70 -8.97 2.98 -7.52
C GLU A 70 -9.48 4.31 -8.06
N LYS A 71 -10.70 4.70 -7.67
CA LYS A 71 -11.32 5.96 -8.12
C LYS A 71 -10.48 7.18 -7.72
N GLN A 72 -9.97 7.19 -6.49
CA GLN A 72 -9.11 8.26 -6.01
C GLN A 72 -7.74 8.23 -6.70
N PHE A 73 -7.14 7.06 -6.88
CA PHE A 73 -5.86 6.89 -7.56
C PHE A 73 -5.93 7.37 -9.02
N ARG A 74 -7.00 7.02 -9.74
CA ARG A 74 -7.27 7.51 -11.10
C ARG A 74 -7.35 9.03 -11.14
N ASN A 75 -7.99 9.66 -10.15
CA ASN A 75 -8.06 11.11 -10.06
C ASN A 75 -6.68 11.74 -9.80
N TYR A 76 -5.84 11.13 -8.96
CA TYR A 76 -4.46 11.57 -8.77
C TYR A 76 -3.64 11.47 -10.05
N TYR A 77 -3.78 10.36 -10.79
CA TYR A 77 -3.11 10.21 -12.07
C TYR A 77 -3.54 11.29 -13.07
N LYS A 78 -4.85 11.56 -13.21
CA LYS A 78 -5.38 12.65 -14.05
C LYS A 78 -4.88 14.03 -13.64
N LYS A 79 -4.64 14.25 -12.34
CA LYS A 79 -4.03 15.50 -11.85
C LYS A 79 -2.55 15.55 -12.19
N ALA A 80 -1.81 14.46 -11.94
CA ALA A 80 -0.39 14.35 -12.24
C ALA A 80 -0.08 14.54 -13.72
N SER A 81 -0.93 14.01 -14.63
CA SER A 81 -0.76 14.14 -16.08
C SER A 81 -1.00 15.55 -16.62
N LYS A 82 -1.65 16.43 -15.84
CA LYS A 82 -1.85 17.84 -16.19
C LYS A 82 -0.73 18.74 -15.69
N LEU A 83 0.09 18.25 -14.78
CA LEU A 83 1.24 18.99 -14.24
C LEU A 83 2.41 18.88 -15.22
N LYS A 84 3.20 19.95 -15.33
CA LYS A 84 4.42 19.95 -16.13
C LYS A 84 5.45 18.97 -15.53
N GLY A 85 6.27 18.36 -16.39
CA GLY A 85 7.32 17.40 -15.99
C GLY A 85 6.88 15.94 -16.04
N SER A 86 7.63 15.07 -15.35
CA SER A 86 7.39 13.63 -15.35
C SER A 86 6.10 13.27 -14.61
N THR A 87 5.14 12.65 -15.31
CA THR A 87 3.84 12.23 -14.74
C THR A 87 4.04 11.27 -13.55
N GLY A 88 5.05 10.39 -13.61
CA GLY A 88 5.35 9.44 -12.55
C GLY A 88 5.81 10.11 -11.27
N GLU A 89 6.73 11.08 -11.38
CA GLU A 89 7.19 11.87 -10.25
C GLU A 89 6.07 12.73 -9.65
N ASN A 90 5.27 13.36 -10.52
CA ASN A 90 4.13 14.17 -10.10
C ASN A 90 3.09 13.33 -9.34
N LEU A 91 2.85 12.09 -9.78
CA LEU A 91 1.98 11.16 -9.08
C LEU A 91 2.53 10.81 -7.69
N LEU A 92 3.83 10.51 -7.58
CA LEU A 92 4.47 10.20 -6.31
C LEU A 92 4.44 11.40 -5.35
N LYS A 93 4.71 12.61 -5.84
CA LYS A 93 4.60 13.87 -5.06
C LYS A 93 3.19 14.05 -4.50
N LEU A 94 2.16 13.84 -5.31
CA LEU A 94 0.76 13.95 -4.87
C LEU A 94 0.36 12.87 -3.84
N LEU A 95 0.94 11.67 -3.92
CA LEU A 95 0.69 10.59 -2.96
C LEU A 95 1.43 10.80 -1.65
N GLU A 96 2.68 11.28 -1.69
CA GLU A 96 3.48 11.56 -0.50
C GLU A 96 2.95 12.76 0.30
N GLY A 97 2.42 13.78 -0.39
CA GLY A 97 1.83 14.98 0.23
C GLY A 97 0.47 14.78 0.91
N ARG A 98 -0.07 13.56 0.95
CA ARG A 98 -1.35 13.31 1.65
C ARG A 98 -1.15 13.37 3.17
N LEU A 99 -2.10 13.97 3.88
CA LEU A 99 -2.02 14.13 5.35
C LEU A 99 -1.79 12.81 6.10
N ASP A 100 -2.49 11.74 5.73
CA ASP A 100 -2.31 10.41 6.30
C ASP A 100 -0.92 9.81 6.03
N ASN A 101 -0.29 10.18 4.92
CA ASN A 101 1.06 9.74 4.63
C ASN A 101 2.09 10.58 5.40
N MET A 102 1.88 11.89 5.52
CA MET A 102 2.73 12.77 6.33
C MET A 102 2.73 12.38 7.81
N VAL A 103 1.56 12.11 8.40
CA VAL A 103 1.43 11.68 9.81
C VAL A 103 2.16 10.35 10.05
N TYR A 104 2.08 9.40 9.11
CA TYR A 104 2.87 8.16 9.15
C TYR A 104 4.38 8.42 9.03
N ARG A 105 4.81 9.26 8.08
CA ARG A 105 6.23 9.61 7.87
C ARG A 105 6.85 10.32 9.08
N ARG A 106 6.06 11.11 9.80
CA ARG A 106 6.48 11.80 11.03
C ARG A 106 6.49 10.91 12.28
N GLY A 107 6.10 9.63 12.16
CA GLY A 107 6.15 8.67 13.28
C GLY A 107 4.97 8.72 14.24
N PHE A 108 3.98 9.59 14.01
CA PHE A 108 2.76 9.69 14.84
C PHE A 108 1.83 8.49 14.73
N ALA A 109 2.08 7.58 13.78
CA ALA A 109 1.31 6.35 13.63
C ALA A 109 2.21 5.17 13.26
N GLU A 110 2.07 4.05 13.98
CA GLU A 110 2.82 2.81 13.73
C GLU A 110 2.57 2.19 12.34
N ASN A 111 1.45 2.55 11.69
CA ASN A 111 1.12 2.11 10.34
C ASN A 111 0.17 3.12 9.66
N LYS A 112 0.19 3.16 8.33
CA LYS A 112 -0.63 4.09 7.52
C LYS A 112 -2.14 3.94 7.77
N SER A 113 -2.62 2.75 8.14
CA SER A 113 -4.04 2.57 8.48
C SER A 113 -4.46 3.26 9.79
N ARG A 114 -3.56 3.31 10.77
CA ARG A 114 -3.76 4.01 12.04
C ARG A 114 -3.63 5.51 11.86
N SER A 115 -2.75 5.94 10.94
CA SER A 115 -2.59 7.34 10.54
C SER A 115 -3.87 7.98 9.99
N LYS A 116 -4.70 7.22 9.27
CA LYS A 116 -6.03 7.70 8.81
C LYS A 116 -7.07 7.79 9.93
N ALA A 117 -6.84 7.10 11.05
CA ALA A 117 -7.78 7.01 12.17
C ALA A 117 -7.41 7.96 13.32
N ALA A 118 -6.34 8.75 13.20
CA ALA A 118 -5.82 9.68 14.21
C ALA A 118 -6.77 10.83 14.62
N GLY A 119 -8.06 10.74 14.30
CA GLY A 119 -9.13 11.52 14.92
C GLY A 119 -9.82 10.81 16.09
N LYS A 120 -9.35 9.61 16.50
CA LYS A 120 -9.76 8.98 17.76
C LYS A 120 -8.55 8.78 18.67
N PRO A 121 -8.50 9.43 19.85
CA PRO A 121 -7.43 9.20 20.82
C PRO A 121 -7.46 7.73 21.22
N GLN A 122 -6.31 7.07 21.09
CA GLN A 122 -6.16 5.72 21.59
C GLN A 122 -5.85 5.86 23.09
N ILE A 123 -6.90 5.74 23.91
CA ILE A 123 -6.74 5.50 25.34
C ILE A 123 -6.00 4.17 25.44
N TYR A 124 -4.74 4.22 25.87
CA TYR A 124 -4.00 3.07 26.32
C TYR A 124 -4.65 2.62 27.63
N TYR A 125 -5.30 1.47 27.65
CA TYR A 125 -5.51 0.75 28.90
C TYR A 125 -4.28 -0.14 29.12
N GLY A 126 -3.67 0.03 30.30
CA GLY A 126 -2.54 -0.76 30.79
C GLY A 126 -2.91 -2.19 31.11
#